data_AF-A0A0L0G214-F1
#
_entry.id   AF-A0A0L0G214-F1
#
_cell.length_a   1.000
_cell.length_b   1.000
_cell.length_c   1.000
_cell.angle_alpha   90.00
_cell.angle_beta   90.00
_cell.angle_gamma   90.00
#
_symmetry.space_group_name_H-M   'P 1'
#
loop_
_entity.id
_entity.type
_entity.pdbx_description
1 polymer ?
#
loop_
_entity_poly.entity_id
_entity_poly.type
_entity_poly.pdbx_seq_one_letter_code
_entity_poly.pdbx_strand_id
1 'polypeptide(L)'
;MLKDEVLLQFHYEWVYNTILVHQHPVTGLLPSFYEQGSRKVNNPNDLSHHSWVRDNVYGCLAVWGLALAYRKSVDAVNRAKAYELEQSVVKLMRSLLFSMMCQSDKVEKFKQSQATSDSLHAKYSSANGKVCVGDKEWGHLQIDATSLYVLMLSQMTASGLQIVWSLDEVHFVQNLVFYIELAYHTPDYGIWERGDKTNHGLPELNASSIGMAKAALESINELDLFGAQGGPKSVIHVMPDYIRRNQAILESLLPRESNSKEIDAGLLSIISYPAFSVESKAVVDITRDDIESKLKGRYGCKRFLRDGYMTPMENRNRLHYEPAELQVFDNIECEWPLFFMYLVLDGLFRGDVQQIHEYSELLEDLLMDPEESYVEDVGAKPVMDFPKDVDVQTLSKT
;
A
#
# COMPACT_ATOMS: atom_id res chain seq x y z
N MET A 1 -13.76 -11.13 -27.35
CA MET A 1 -13.41 -9.94 -28.17
C MET A 1 -14.33 -8.77 -27.86
N LEU A 2 -15.58 -8.70 -28.34
CA LEU A 2 -16.47 -7.56 -28.01
C LEU A 2 -16.77 -7.42 -26.51
N LYS A 3 -16.96 -8.53 -25.77
CA LYS A 3 -17.20 -8.48 -24.32
C LYS A 3 -15.99 -7.95 -23.54
N ASP A 4 -14.79 -8.35 -23.94
CA ASP A 4 -13.54 -7.96 -23.27
C ASP A 4 -13.22 -6.48 -23.52
N GLU A 5 -13.48 -5.97 -24.72
CA GLU A 5 -13.31 -4.55 -25.05
C GLU A 5 -14.25 -3.65 -24.26
N VAL A 6 -15.52 -4.05 -24.12
CA VAL A 6 -16.49 -3.32 -23.29
C VAL A 6 -16.06 -3.31 -21.82
N LEU A 7 -15.59 -4.44 -21.30
CA LEU A 7 -15.11 -4.54 -19.92
C LEU A 7 -13.86 -3.70 -19.67
N LEU A 8 -12.90 -3.73 -20.60
CA LEU A 8 -11.70 -2.89 -20.52
C LEU A 8 -12.07 -1.40 -20.54
N GLN A 9 -12.98 -0.99 -21.42
CA GLN A 9 -13.45 0.39 -21.48
C GLN A 9 -14.15 0.82 -20.18
N PHE A 10 -15.00 -0.04 -19.62
CA PHE A 10 -15.64 0.19 -18.33
C PHE A 10 -14.61 0.44 -17.23
N HIS A 11 -13.61 -0.45 -17.07
CA HIS A 11 -12.57 -0.26 -16.06
C HIS A 11 -11.68 0.95 -16.33
N TYR A 12 -11.45 1.31 -17.60
CA TYR A 12 -10.74 2.53 -17.95
C TYR A 12 -11.47 3.78 -17.47
N GLU A 13 -12.79 3.86 -17.69
CA GLU A 13 -13.59 4.99 -17.22
C GLU A 13 -13.56 5.10 -15.69
N TRP A 14 -13.66 3.97 -14.98
CA TRP A 14 -13.52 3.94 -13.53
C TRP A 14 -12.15 4.43 -13.06
N VAL A 15 -11.06 3.82 -13.55
CA VAL A 15 -9.69 4.22 -13.19
C VAL A 15 -9.43 5.69 -13.51
N TYR A 16 -9.94 6.17 -14.65
CA TYR A 16 -9.77 7.57 -15.04
C TYR A 16 -10.49 8.51 -14.07
N ASN A 17 -11.77 8.24 -13.79
CA ASN A 17 -12.62 9.11 -13.00
C ASN A 17 -12.35 9.05 -11.49
N THR A 18 -11.76 7.97 -10.97
CA THR A 18 -11.49 7.82 -9.52
C THR A 18 -10.02 8.03 -9.14
N ILE A 19 -9.08 7.81 -10.06
CA ILE A 19 -7.63 7.87 -9.77
C ILE A 19 -6.95 8.92 -10.65
N LEU A 20 -6.99 8.75 -11.98
CA LEU A 20 -6.15 9.56 -12.87
C LEU A 20 -6.54 11.03 -12.93
N VAL A 21 -7.83 11.36 -12.79
CA VAL A 21 -8.31 12.75 -12.74
C VAL A 21 -7.71 13.52 -11.56
N HIS A 22 -7.29 12.83 -10.50
CA HIS A 22 -6.68 13.43 -9.31
C HIS A 22 -5.15 13.40 -9.34
N GLN A 23 -4.55 12.72 -10.32
CA GLN A 23 -3.10 12.63 -10.44
C GLN A 23 -2.52 14.00 -10.79
N HIS A 24 -1.60 14.50 -9.96
CA HIS A 24 -1.05 15.84 -10.16
C HIS A 24 -0.30 15.94 -11.51
N PRO A 25 -0.58 16.94 -12.36
CA PRO A 25 -0.11 16.95 -13.75
C PRO A 25 1.40 17.16 -13.91
N VAL A 26 2.11 17.63 -12.88
CA VAL A 26 3.57 17.82 -12.95
C VAL A 26 4.31 16.66 -12.30
N THR A 27 4.04 16.41 -11.03
CA THR A 27 4.70 15.35 -10.24
C THR A 27 4.11 13.97 -10.55
N GLY A 28 2.85 13.84 -10.94
CA GLY A 28 2.20 12.53 -11.05
C GLY A 28 1.85 11.90 -9.69
N LEU A 29 2.05 12.61 -8.58
CA LEU A 29 1.64 12.14 -7.26
C LEU A 29 0.12 12.25 -7.10
N LEU A 30 -0.46 11.28 -6.41
CA LEU A 30 -1.86 11.26 -5.97
C LEU A 30 -1.95 11.96 -4.60
N PRO A 31 -2.80 12.99 -4.46
CA PRO A 31 -3.10 13.58 -3.16
C PRO A 31 -3.98 12.62 -2.34
N SER A 32 -3.80 12.59 -1.02
CA SER A 32 -4.72 11.86 -0.14
C SER A 32 -6.01 12.66 0.04
N PHE A 33 -7.15 12.00 -0.18
CA PHE A 33 -8.49 12.60 -0.06
C PHE A 33 -8.85 13.06 1.36
N TYR A 34 -8.07 12.64 2.37
CA TYR A 34 -8.29 13.01 3.78
C TYR A 34 -8.43 14.53 4.01
N GLU A 35 -7.73 15.34 3.22
CA GLU A 35 -7.74 16.80 3.38
C GLU A 35 -8.95 17.49 2.78
N GLN A 36 -9.69 16.87 1.86
CA GLN A 36 -10.89 17.47 1.27
C GLN A 36 -12.10 17.41 2.21
N GLY A 37 -12.21 16.39 3.06
CA GLY A 37 -13.35 16.22 3.98
C GLY A 37 -13.25 17.04 5.28
N SER A 38 -12.04 17.40 5.71
CA SER A 38 -11.79 18.05 7.01
C SER A 38 -11.53 19.56 6.92
N ARG A 39 -11.14 20.06 5.74
CA ARG A 39 -11.01 21.49 5.45
C ARG A 39 -11.81 21.79 4.21
N LYS A 40 -12.78 22.70 4.31
CA LYS A 40 -13.33 23.37 3.12
C LYS A 40 -12.15 23.94 2.33
N VAL A 41 -11.83 23.32 1.19
CA VAL A 41 -10.84 23.83 0.26
C VAL A 41 -11.45 25.10 -0.36
N ASN A 42 -11.20 26.24 0.29
CA ASN A 42 -11.68 27.55 -0.19
C ASN A 42 -10.78 28.11 -1.30
N ASN A 43 -9.74 27.39 -1.73
CA ASN A 43 -8.81 27.84 -2.75
C ASN A 43 -8.31 26.68 -3.63
N PRO A 44 -8.60 26.66 -4.94
CA PRO A 44 -8.05 25.66 -5.87
C PRO A 44 -6.52 25.75 -6.07
N ASN A 45 -5.86 26.77 -5.51
CA ASN A 45 -4.39 26.88 -5.44
C ASN A 45 -3.80 26.44 -4.08
N ASP A 46 -4.57 25.76 -3.23
CA ASP A 46 -4.05 25.24 -1.96
C ASP A 46 -3.08 24.07 -2.20
N LEU A 47 -1.79 24.37 -2.13
CA LEU A 47 -0.68 23.43 -2.30
C LEU A 47 -0.53 22.46 -1.09
N SER A 48 -1.46 22.49 -0.13
CA SER A 48 -1.40 21.68 1.10
C SER A 48 -1.74 20.22 0.91
N HIS A 49 -2.03 19.76 -0.31
CA HIS A 49 -2.32 18.36 -0.56
C HIS A 49 -1.11 17.46 -0.26
N HIS A 50 -1.23 16.62 0.75
CA HIS A 50 -0.23 15.62 1.11
C HIS A 50 -0.38 14.33 0.28
N SER A 51 0.75 13.72 -0.08
CA SER A 51 0.86 12.46 -0.79
C SER A 51 1.65 11.46 0.04
N TRP A 52 1.01 10.38 0.48
CA TRP A 52 1.66 9.29 1.19
C TRP A 52 2.25 8.29 0.22
N VAL A 53 3.43 7.74 0.54
CA VAL A 53 4.09 6.72 -0.28
C VAL A 53 3.18 5.52 -0.48
N ARG A 54 2.63 4.97 0.62
CA ARG A 54 1.78 3.77 0.61
C ARG A 54 0.53 3.95 -0.25
N ASP A 55 -0.22 5.03 -0.04
CA ASP A 55 -1.43 5.37 -0.78
C ASP A 55 -1.16 5.56 -2.28
N ASN A 56 -0.04 6.20 -2.62
CA ASN A 56 0.35 6.40 -4.02
C ASN A 56 0.68 5.07 -4.70
N VAL A 57 1.44 4.21 -4.02
CA VAL A 57 1.81 2.89 -4.56
C VAL A 57 0.56 2.02 -4.73
N TYR A 58 -0.30 1.89 -3.72
CA TYR A 58 -1.57 1.13 -3.87
C TYR A 58 -2.49 1.75 -4.93
N GLY A 59 -2.60 3.07 -4.98
CA GLY A 59 -3.44 3.78 -5.94
C GLY A 59 -3.01 3.52 -7.39
N CYS A 60 -1.72 3.37 -7.67
CA CYS A 60 -1.25 3.09 -9.02
C CYS A 60 -1.34 1.62 -9.42
N LEU A 61 -1.60 0.68 -8.49
CA LEU A 61 -1.74 -0.76 -8.84
C LEU A 61 -2.94 -1.03 -9.73
N ALA A 62 -4.07 -0.36 -9.52
CA ALA A 62 -5.24 -0.49 -10.39
C ALA A 62 -4.94 0.01 -11.81
N VAL A 63 -4.22 1.14 -11.93
CA VAL A 63 -3.78 1.71 -13.21
C VAL A 63 -2.82 0.74 -13.92
N TRP A 64 -1.85 0.19 -13.20
CA TRP A 64 -0.87 -0.75 -13.73
C TRP A 64 -1.52 -2.07 -14.16
N GLY A 65 -2.42 -2.64 -13.34
CA GLY A 65 -3.15 -3.85 -13.67
C GLY A 65 -4.00 -3.70 -14.94
N LEU A 66 -4.69 -2.56 -15.08
CA LEU A 66 -5.45 -2.25 -16.30
C LEU A 66 -4.53 -2.08 -17.52
N ALA A 67 -3.36 -1.44 -17.35
CA ALA A 67 -2.38 -1.31 -18.41
C ALA A 67 -1.88 -2.67 -18.91
N LEU A 68 -1.57 -3.60 -17.98
CA LEU A 68 -1.20 -4.97 -18.31
C LEU A 68 -2.32 -5.71 -19.05
N ALA A 69 -3.58 -5.47 -18.68
CA ALA A 69 -4.73 -6.06 -19.37
C ALA A 69 -4.85 -5.53 -20.81
N TYR A 70 -4.73 -4.21 -21.02
CA TYR A 70 -4.71 -3.62 -22.36
C TYR A 70 -3.51 -4.09 -23.19
N ARG A 71 -2.35 -4.32 -22.58
CA ARG A 71 -1.14 -4.82 -23.25
C ARG A 71 -1.35 -6.19 -23.90
N LYS A 72 -2.27 -7.01 -23.39
CA LYS A 72 -2.63 -8.31 -23.99
C LYS A 72 -3.42 -8.17 -25.31
N SER A 73 -3.91 -6.98 -25.63
CA SER A 73 -4.62 -6.71 -26.87
C SER A 73 -3.67 -6.49 -28.05
N VAL A 74 -4.06 -6.99 -29.23
CA VAL A 74 -3.34 -6.77 -30.50
C VAL A 74 -3.73 -5.46 -31.20
N ASP A 75 -4.84 -4.85 -30.79
CA ASP A 75 -5.35 -3.62 -31.37
C ASP A 75 -4.45 -2.41 -31.06
N ALA A 76 -4.28 -1.52 -32.04
CA ALA A 76 -3.38 -0.37 -31.92
C ALA A 76 -3.90 0.69 -30.93
N VAL A 77 -5.22 0.88 -30.84
CA VAL A 77 -5.83 1.85 -29.91
C VAL A 77 -5.66 1.36 -28.47
N ASN A 78 -5.91 0.07 -28.24
CA ASN A 78 -5.69 -0.55 -26.92
C ASN A 78 -4.21 -0.49 -26.49
N ARG A 79 -3.26 -0.66 -27.41
CA ARG A 79 -1.84 -0.47 -27.10
C ARG A 79 -1.47 0.97 -26.77
N ALA A 80 -2.11 1.95 -27.41
CA ALA A 80 -1.92 3.36 -27.06
C ALA A 80 -2.43 3.65 -25.64
N LYS A 81 -3.62 3.14 -25.27
CA LYS A 81 -4.15 3.23 -23.90
C LYS A 81 -3.24 2.57 -22.88
N ALA A 82 -2.74 1.36 -23.17
CA ALA A 82 -1.77 0.69 -22.31
C ALA A 82 -0.56 1.58 -22.05
N TYR A 83 0.02 2.15 -23.10
CA TYR A 83 1.18 3.05 -22.99
C TYR A 83 0.88 4.27 -22.11
N GLU A 84 -0.26 4.94 -22.31
CA GLU A 84 -0.64 6.11 -21.50
C GLU A 84 -0.78 5.77 -20.02
N LEU A 85 -1.43 4.66 -19.70
CA LEU A 85 -1.57 4.16 -18.32
C LEU A 85 -0.21 3.80 -17.72
N GLU A 86 0.66 3.13 -18.47
CA GLU A 86 2.03 2.81 -18.04
C GLU A 86 2.84 4.08 -17.74
N GLN A 87 2.75 5.10 -18.61
CA GLN A 87 3.47 6.36 -18.37
C GLN A 87 2.94 7.10 -17.15
N SER A 88 1.64 7.01 -16.86
CA SER A 88 1.07 7.55 -15.61
C SER A 88 1.67 6.86 -14.37
N VAL A 89 1.78 5.53 -14.38
CA VAL A 89 2.38 4.74 -13.30
C VAL A 89 3.88 5.08 -13.15
N VAL A 90 4.63 5.10 -14.25
CA VAL A 90 6.06 5.44 -14.26
C VAL A 90 6.28 6.83 -13.66
N LYS A 91 5.49 7.81 -14.06
CA LYS A 91 5.60 9.17 -13.56
C LYS A 91 5.39 9.25 -12.04
N LEU A 92 4.39 8.56 -11.51
CA LEU A 92 4.12 8.51 -10.08
C LEU A 92 5.27 7.84 -9.31
N MET A 93 5.68 6.63 -9.72
CA MET A 93 6.74 5.87 -9.05
C MET A 93 8.09 6.60 -9.09
N ARG A 94 8.38 7.31 -10.19
CA ARG A 94 9.57 8.15 -10.31
C ARG A 94 9.52 9.39 -9.42
N SER A 95 8.36 9.99 -9.23
CA SER A 95 8.25 11.13 -8.32
C SER A 95 8.39 10.74 -6.86
N LEU A 96 7.93 9.54 -6.48
CA LEU A 96 8.24 8.97 -5.17
C LEU A 96 9.76 8.74 -5.02
N LEU A 97 10.41 8.15 -6.04
CA LEU A 97 11.88 7.98 -6.05
C LEU A 97 12.60 9.31 -5.84
N PHE A 98 12.24 10.32 -6.62
CA PHE A 98 12.83 11.65 -6.54
C PHE A 98 12.65 12.27 -5.14
N SER A 99 11.44 12.15 -4.57
CA SER A 99 11.13 12.65 -3.22
C SER A 99 11.99 11.98 -2.14
N MET A 100 12.24 10.68 -2.27
CA MET A 100 13.15 9.94 -1.38
C MET A 100 14.62 10.30 -1.63
N MET A 101 15.05 10.46 -2.88
CA MET A 101 16.43 10.85 -3.23
C MET A 101 16.81 12.23 -2.69
N CYS A 102 15.85 13.17 -2.63
CA CYS A 102 16.04 14.47 -1.97
C CYS A 102 16.36 14.35 -0.47
N GLN A 103 16.19 13.18 0.14
CA GLN A 103 16.51 12.88 1.54
C GLN A 103 17.65 11.86 1.66
N SER A 104 18.50 11.72 0.65
CA SER A 104 19.63 10.77 0.63
C SER A 104 20.56 10.90 1.84
N ASP A 105 20.79 12.11 2.35
CA ASP A 105 21.55 12.33 3.60
C ASP A 105 20.93 11.63 4.82
N LYS A 106 19.59 11.52 4.87
CA LYS A 106 18.87 10.81 5.93
C LYS A 106 19.08 9.31 5.79
N VAL A 107 18.91 8.78 4.57
CA VAL A 107 19.14 7.35 4.26
C VAL A 107 20.57 6.93 4.62
N GLU A 108 21.57 7.77 4.32
CA GLU A 108 22.96 7.50 4.67
C GLU A 108 23.17 7.38 6.19
N LYS A 109 22.60 8.32 6.96
CA LYS A 109 22.68 8.31 8.43
C LYS A 109 21.94 7.13 9.04
N PHE A 110 20.74 6.82 8.53
CA PHE A 110 19.88 5.77 9.06
C PHE A 110 20.54 4.38 9.00
N LYS A 111 21.36 4.11 7.98
CA LYS A 111 22.15 2.87 7.87
C LYS A 111 23.05 2.61 9.09
N GLN A 112 23.41 3.64 9.85
CA GLN A 112 24.22 3.51 11.06
C GLN A 112 23.41 3.75 12.34
N SER A 113 22.47 4.69 12.32
CA SER A 113 21.78 5.13 13.54
C SER A 113 20.50 4.35 13.85
N GLN A 114 19.79 3.89 12.81
CA GLN A 114 18.41 3.37 12.90
C GLN A 114 17.45 4.28 13.69
N ALA A 115 17.78 5.56 13.83
CA ALA A 115 17.05 6.50 14.65
C ALA A 115 15.84 7.07 13.89
N THR A 116 14.71 7.28 14.58
CA THR A 116 13.51 7.89 13.99
C THR A 116 13.78 9.28 13.41
N SER A 117 14.70 10.06 13.98
CA SER A 117 15.06 11.38 13.45
C SER A 117 15.77 11.32 12.09
N ASP A 118 16.46 10.22 11.81
CA ASP A 118 17.21 10.01 10.57
C ASP A 118 16.39 9.23 9.53
N SER A 119 15.13 8.90 9.82
CA SER A 119 14.27 8.15 8.89
C SER A 119 13.86 8.99 7.68
N LEU A 120 13.53 8.33 6.57
CA LEU A 120 12.80 8.95 5.48
C LEU A 120 11.44 9.46 5.96
N HIS A 121 10.97 10.55 5.35
CA HIS A 121 9.57 10.95 5.46
C HIS A 121 8.70 10.02 4.62
N ALA A 122 7.55 9.62 5.17
CA ALA A 122 6.59 8.75 4.50
C ALA A 122 5.52 9.50 3.68
N LYS A 123 5.51 10.84 3.75
CA LYS A 123 4.59 11.72 3.01
C LYS A 123 5.28 12.98 2.49
N TYR A 124 4.78 13.48 1.37
CA TYR A 124 5.33 14.62 0.62
C TYR A 124 4.22 15.59 0.22
N SER A 125 4.59 16.80 -0.19
CA SER A 125 3.67 17.69 -0.92
C SER A 125 3.39 17.10 -2.29
N SER A 126 2.12 16.88 -2.64
CA SER A 126 1.71 16.36 -3.95
C SER A 126 2.16 17.29 -5.09
N ALA A 127 2.21 18.60 -4.82
CA ALA A 127 2.52 19.61 -5.82
C ALA A 127 3.99 19.64 -6.24
N ASN A 128 4.92 19.24 -5.36
CA ASN A 128 6.35 19.39 -5.62
C ASN A 128 7.26 18.25 -5.10
N GLY A 129 6.72 17.23 -4.44
CA GLY A 129 7.47 16.08 -3.93
C GLY A 129 8.39 16.38 -2.74
N LYS A 130 8.32 17.57 -2.14
CA LYS A 130 9.16 17.93 -0.99
C LYS A 130 8.52 17.49 0.31
N VAL A 131 9.37 17.37 1.34
CA VAL A 131 8.95 17.26 2.75
C VAL A 131 7.93 18.36 3.08
N CYS A 132 6.80 17.97 3.67
CA CYS A 132 5.68 18.85 3.99
C CYS A 132 5.44 19.07 5.49
N VAL A 133 6.09 18.32 6.36
CA VAL A 133 6.02 18.45 7.83
C VAL A 133 7.41 18.24 8.43
N GLY A 134 7.63 18.65 9.68
CA GLY A 134 8.91 18.46 10.39
C GLY A 134 9.18 17.01 10.79
N ASP A 135 10.45 16.69 11.09
CA ASP A 135 10.90 15.33 11.48
C ASP A 135 10.24 14.80 12.76
N LYS A 136 9.79 15.68 13.65
CA LYS A 136 9.17 15.33 14.95
C LYS A 136 7.66 15.53 14.97
N GLU A 137 7.08 15.95 13.85
CA GLU A 137 5.66 16.31 13.76
C GLU A 137 4.80 15.13 13.27
N TRP A 138 5.41 14.01 12.89
CA TRP A 138 4.74 12.85 12.33
C TRP A 138 5.51 11.55 12.57
N GLY A 139 4.80 10.42 12.58
CA GLY A 139 5.39 9.08 12.64
C GLY A 139 6.01 8.68 11.30
N HIS A 140 7.16 9.29 10.96
CA HIS A 140 7.79 9.15 9.63
C HIS A 140 8.48 7.82 9.38
N LEU A 141 9.08 7.22 10.39
CA LEU A 141 9.73 5.91 10.26
C LEU A 141 8.65 4.85 10.00
N GLN A 142 8.37 4.58 8.73
CA GLN A 142 7.40 3.59 8.24
C GLN A 142 8.14 2.66 7.29
N ILE A 143 8.65 1.55 7.82
CA ILE A 143 9.45 0.61 7.03
C ILE A 143 8.56 -0.10 6.01
N ASP A 144 7.30 -0.35 6.35
CA ASP A 144 6.29 -0.92 5.45
C ASP A 144 6.16 -0.09 4.16
N ALA A 145 6.12 1.25 4.25
CA ALA A 145 5.85 2.12 3.12
C ALA A 145 7.02 2.13 2.12
N THR A 146 8.25 2.24 2.63
CA THR A 146 9.46 2.12 1.80
C THR A 146 9.58 0.72 1.21
N SER A 147 9.27 -0.32 1.99
CA SER A 147 9.32 -1.70 1.53
C SER A 147 8.30 -2.00 0.44
N LEU A 148 7.06 -1.52 0.58
CA LEU A 148 6.02 -1.64 -0.44
C LEU A 148 6.44 -0.96 -1.74
N TYR A 149 7.06 0.22 -1.66
CA TYR A 149 7.62 0.88 -2.84
C TYR A 149 8.68 0.01 -3.53
N VAL A 150 9.62 -0.56 -2.77
CA VAL A 150 10.69 -1.43 -3.31
C VAL A 150 10.11 -2.71 -3.92
N LEU A 151 9.14 -3.34 -3.25
CA LEU A 151 8.43 -4.52 -3.75
C LEU A 151 7.73 -4.19 -5.08
N MET A 152 6.96 -3.11 -5.15
CA MET A 152 6.25 -2.75 -6.39
C MET A 152 7.18 -2.25 -7.49
N LEU A 153 8.26 -1.54 -7.16
CA LEU A 153 9.32 -1.19 -8.11
C LEU A 153 9.87 -2.47 -8.76
N SER A 154 10.16 -3.49 -7.96
CA SER A 154 10.64 -4.77 -8.43
C SER A 154 9.67 -5.44 -9.40
N GLN A 155 8.40 -5.55 -9.02
CA GLN A 155 7.36 -6.17 -9.85
C GLN A 155 7.10 -5.40 -11.15
N MET A 156 7.04 -4.07 -11.07
CA MET A 156 6.84 -3.21 -12.23
C MET A 156 8.02 -3.28 -13.20
N THR A 157 9.26 -3.25 -12.71
CA THR A 157 10.46 -3.45 -13.52
C THR A 157 10.49 -4.83 -14.18
N ALA A 158 10.16 -5.89 -13.44
CA ALA A 158 10.06 -7.25 -13.99
C ALA A 158 8.98 -7.34 -15.09
N SER A 159 7.89 -6.57 -14.98
CA SER A 159 6.87 -6.45 -16.02
C SER A 159 7.31 -5.64 -17.25
N GLY A 160 8.50 -5.04 -17.24
CA GLY A 160 9.08 -4.27 -18.35
C GLY A 160 8.92 -2.75 -18.24
N LEU A 161 8.38 -2.22 -17.14
CA LEU A 161 8.32 -0.77 -16.92
C LEU A 161 9.71 -0.20 -16.63
N GLN A 162 10.05 0.89 -17.33
CA GLN A 162 11.34 1.58 -17.16
C GLN A 162 11.19 2.72 -16.15
N ILE A 163 11.27 2.37 -14.85
CA ILE A 163 11.12 3.33 -13.75
C ILE A 163 12.47 3.95 -13.36
N VAL A 164 13.58 3.22 -13.42
CA VAL A 164 14.92 3.69 -13.04
C VAL A 164 15.73 3.99 -14.29
N TRP A 165 16.37 5.17 -14.37
CA TRP A 165 16.98 5.69 -15.61
C TRP A 165 18.49 5.96 -15.50
N SER A 166 19.05 6.04 -14.29
CA SER A 166 20.47 6.34 -14.09
C SER A 166 21.11 5.43 -13.05
N LEU A 167 22.44 5.30 -13.10
CA LEU A 167 23.17 4.54 -12.08
C LEU A 167 23.10 5.19 -10.70
N ASP A 168 22.92 6.52 -10.61
CA ASP A 168 22.71 7.19 -9.32
C ASP A 168 21.37 6.78 -8.70
N GLU A 169 20.33 6.64 -9.52
CA GLU A 169 19.04 6.10 -9.08
C GLU A 169 19.16 4.63 -8.66
N VAL A 170 19.93 3.80 -9.40
CA VAL A 170 20.25 2.41 -8.99
C VAL A 170 20.93 2.38 -7.62
N HIS A 171 21.98 3.17 -7.43
CA HIS A 171 22.71 3.22 -6.16
C HIS A 171 21.81 3.70 -5.02
N PHE A 172 20.88 4.61 -5.29
CA PHE A 172 19.90 5.03 -4.29
C PHE A 172 18.93 3.90 -3.93
N VAL A 173 18.42 3.13 -4.89
CA VAL A 173 17.58 1.96 -4.62
C VAL A 173 18.36 0.90 -3.83
N GLN A 174 19.65 0.68 -4.11
CA GLN A 174 20.52 -0.18 -3.29
C GLN A 174 20.63 0.35 -1.85
N ASN A 175 20.66 1.67 -1.64
CA ASN A 175 20.61 2.25 -0.29
C ASN A 175 19.25 2.07 0.39
N LEU A 176 18.14 2.02 -0.35
CA LEU A 176 16.83 1.66 0.21
C LEU A 176 16.79 0.20 0.68
N VAL A 177 17.49 -0.71 0.00
CA VAL A 177 17.68 -2.09 0.49
C VAL A 177 18.37 -2.10 1.85
N PHE A 178 19.49 -1.38 1.99
CA PHE A 178 20.19 -1.25 3.27
C PHE A 178 19.34 -0.55 4.35
N TYR A 179 18.42 0.32 3.95
CA TYR A 179 17.49 0.99 4.85
C TYR A 179 16.45 0.02 5.45
N ILE A 180 15.97 -0.96 4.67
CA ILE A 180 14.91 -1.89 5.10
C ILE A 180 15.43 -3.26 5.59
N GLU A 181 16.68 -3.64 5.29
CA GLU A 181 17.20 -4.99 5.59
C GLU A 181 17.19 -5.35 7.10
N LEU A 182 17.21 -4.33 7.96
CA LEU A 182 17.21 -4.44 9.42
C LEU A 182 15.82 -4.34 10.07
N ALA A 183 14.74 -4.48 9.29
CA ALA A 183 13.36 -4.38 9.77
C ALA A 183 13.06 -5.29 10.98
N TYR A 184 13.61 -6.52 11.01
CA TYR A 184 13.45 -7.50 12.10
C TYR A 184 13.89 -7.02 13.50
N HIS A 185 14.62 -5.92 13.60
CA HIS A 185 15.02 -5.35 14.89
C HIS A 185 14.85 -3.82 14.97
N THR A 186 14.25 -3.20 13.97
CA THR A 186 14.10 -1.75 13.91
C THR A 186 12.64 -1.38 14.18
N PRO A 187 12.31 -0.91 15.40
CA PRO A 187 10.95 -0.46 15.71
C PRO A 187 10.56 0.71 14.82
N ASP A 188 9.33 0.72 14.33
CA ASP A 188 8.80 1.76 13.45
C ASP A 188 7.39 2.19 13.88
N TYR A 189 6.79 3.14 13.15
CA TYR A 189 5.44 3.62 13.42
C TYR A 189 4.33 2.76 12.80
N GLY A 190 4.71 1.74 12.02
CA GLY A 190 3.82 0.83 11.32
C GLY A 190 2.91 1.51 10.30
N ILE A 191 2.05 0.69 9.68
CA ILE A 191 1.11 1.13 8.63
C ILE A 191 0.11 2.21 9.07
N TRP A 192 -0.08 2.37 10.40
CA TRP A 192 -1.00 3.34 10.99
C TRP A 192 -0.32 4.58 11.55
N GLU A 193 1.01 4.70 11.38
CA GLU A 193 1.78 5.90 11.71
C GLU A 193 1.76 6.25 13.21
N ARG A 194 1.55 5.25 14.07
CA ARG A 194 1.32 5.37 15.52
C ARG A 194 2.33 4.63 16.38
N GLY A 195 3.02 3.65 15.82
CA GLY A 195 3.95 2.80 16.54
C GLY A 195 3.18 1.85 17.45
N ASP A 196 3.32 2.01 18.76
CA ASP A 196 2.61 1.19 19.73
C ASP A 196 1.09 1.44 19.76
N LYS A 197 0.33 0.48 20.30
CA LYS A 197 -1.14 0.53 20.42
C LYS A 197 -1.64 1.76 21.17
N THR A 198 -0.89 2.25 22.16
CA THR A 198 -1.30 3.40 22.97
C THR A 198 -1.07 4.74 22.27
N ASN A 199 -0.39 4.75 21.11
CA ASN A 199 -0.14 5.96 20.32
C ASN A 199 0.43 7.11 21.16
N HIS A 200 1.48 6.84 21.93
CA HIS A 200 2.20 7.88 22.69
C HIS A 200 3.50 8.34 22.01
N GLY A 201 3.63 8.04 20.71
CA GLY A 201 4.76 8.47 19.88
C GLY A 201 5.99 7.58 19.94
N LEU A 202 5.88 6.37 20.51
CA LEU A 202 6.97 5.40 20.54
C LEU A 202 6.83 4.39 19.40
N PRO A 203 7.91 4.14 18.65
CA PRO A 203 7.91 3.09 17.64
C PRO A 203 7.89 1.71 18.29
N GLU A 204 7.37 0.72 17.57
CA GLU A 204 7.30 -0.67 18.01
C GLU A 204 7.69 -1.60 16.86
N LEU A 205 8.12 -2.82 17.17
CA LEU A 205 8.38 -3.81 16.14
C LEU A 205 7.06 -4.34 15.59
N ASN A 206 6.73 -3.95 14.35
CA ASN A 206 5.48 -4.28 13.66
C ASN A 206 5.69 -5.41 12.65
N ALA A 207 4.90 -6.47 12.75
CA ALA A 207 4.98 -7.65 11.88
C ALA A 207 4.63 -7.29 10.44
N SER A 208 3.64 -6.42 10.21
CA SER A 208 3.30 -5.87 8.89
C SER A 208 4.50 -5.23 8.19
N SER A 209 5.30 -4.44 8.91
CA SER A 209 6.53 -3.84 8.38
C SER A 209 7.63 -4.87 8.07
N ILE A 210 7.83 -5.85 8.96
CA ILE A 210 8.82 -6.92 8.76
C ILE A 210 8.46 -7.79 7.56
N GLY A 211 7.19 -8.19 7.43
CA GLY A 211 6.72 -8.99 6.32
C GLY A 211 6.89 -8.27 4.99
N MET A 212 6.46 -7.01 4.91
CA MET A 212 6.63 -6.20 3.71
C MET A 212 8.11 -6.02 3.34
N ALA A 213 8.98 -5.78 4.32
CA ALA A 213 10.44 -5.70 4.11
C ALA A 213 11.01 -7.02 3.59
N LYS A 214 10.64 -8.17 4.18
CA LYS A 214 11.05 -9.49 3.71
C LYS A 214 10.70 -9.68 2.23
N ALA A 215 9.45 -9.44 1.86
CA ALA A 215 9.01 -9.60 0.47
C ALA A 215 9.77 -8.68 -0.50
N ALA A 216 9.98 -7.42 -0.11
CA ALA A 216 10.73 -6.45 -0.91
C ALA A 216 12.19 -6.88 -1.14
N LEU A 217 12.85 -7.38 -0.09
CA LEU A 217 14.20 -7.93 -0.14
C LEU A 217 14.28 -9.18 -1.04
N GLU A 218 13.31 -10.08 -0.93
CA GLU A 218 13.22 -11.28 -1.77
C GLU A 218 12.98 -10.91 -3.24
N SER A 219 12.10 -9.96 -3.52
CA SER A 219 11.73 -9.60 -4.89
C SER A 219 12.85 -8.89 -5.64
N ILE A 220 13.56 -7.97 -4.98
CA ILE A 220 14.53 -7.10 -5.64
C ILE A 220 15.92 -7.73 -5.76
N ASN A 221 16.20 -8.80 -5.01
CA ASN A 221 17.50 -9.44 -5.04
C ASN A 221 17.81 -9.98 -6.45
N GLU A 222 18.99 -9.63 -6.96
CA GLU A 222 19.48 -9.97 -8.31
C GLU A 222 18.64 -9.37 -9.46
N LEU A 223 17.73 -8.44 -9.17
CA LEU A 223 16.97 -7.74 -10.19
C LEU A 223 17.82 -6.64 -10.85
N ASP A 224 17.81 -6.63 -12.19
CA ASP A 224 18.36 -5.54 -12.99
C ASP A 224 17.33 -4.41 -13.14
N LEU A 225 17.62 -3.24 -12.56
CA LEU A 225 16.71 -2.10 -12.55
C LEU A 225 16.51 -1.43 -13.92
N PHE A 226 17.38 -1.70 -14.90
CA PHE A 226 17.17 -1.29 -16.29
C PHE A 226 16.45 -2.38 -17.13
N GLY A 227 16.04 -3.47 -16.48
CA GLY A 227 15.40 -4.61 -17.13
C GLY A 227 16.30 -5.21 -18.21
N ALA A 228 15.73 -5.50 -19.40
CA ALA A 228 16.45 -6.15 -20.50
C ALA A 228 17.61 -5.33 -21.08
N GLN A 229 17.72 -4.03 -20.76
CA GLN A 229 18.77 -3.14 -21.27
C GLN A 229 19.93 -2.93 -20.28
N GLY A 230 19.89 -3.58 -19.12
CA GLY A 230 20.87 -3.37 -18.07
C GLY A 230 22.12 -4.23 -18.16
N GLY A 231 22.88 -4.23 -17.07
CA GLY A 231 24.06 -5.05 -16.90
C GLY A 231 24.50 -5.10 -15.43
N PRO A 232 25.69 -5.64 -15.13
CA PRO A 232 26.11 -5.91 -13.74
C PRO A 232 26.11 -4.70 -12.80
N LYS A 233 26.11 -3.47 -13.33
CA LYS A 233 26.07 -2.23 -12.53
C LYS A 233 24.66 -1.79 -12.13
N SER A 234 23.62 -2.31 -12.77
CA SER A 234 22.21 -1.99 -12.49
C SER A 234 21.49 -3.09 -11.70
N VAL A 235 22.22 -4.14 -11.30
CA VAL A 235 21.72 -5.24 -10.49
C VAL A 235 21.76 -4.87 -9.01
N ILE A 236 20.66 -5.13 -8.31
CA ILE A 236 20.55 -4.95 -6.86
C ILE A 236 20.93 -6.23 -6.13
N HIS A 237 21.63 -6.09 -5.01
CA HIS A 237 22.09 -7.21 -4.20
C HIS A 237 21.56 -7.13 -2.78
N VAL A 238 21.08 -8.27 -2.28
CA VAL A 238 20.58 -8.43 -0.92
C VAL A 238 21.34 -9.58 -0.25
N MET A 239 21.74 -9.39 1.00
CA MET A 239 22.36 -10.45 1.79
C MET A 239 21.29 -11.45 2.26
N PRO A 240 21.38 -12.75 1.94
CA PRO A 240 20.36 -13.75 2.30
C PRO A 240 20.12 -13.89 3.81
N ASP A 241 21.11 -13.56 4.63
CA ASP A 241 20.97 -13.62 6.10
C ASP A 241 19.94 -12.63 6.64
N TYR A 242 19.78 -11.46 6.01
CA TYR A 242 18.76 -10.51 6.44
C TYR A 242 17.35 -10.98 6.11
N ILE A 243 17.15 -11.60 4.93
CA ILE A 243 15.88 -12.24 4.58
C ILE A 243 15.51 -13.30 5.62
N ARG A 244 16.46 -14.19 5.97
CA ARG A 244 16.24 -15.25 6.97
C ARG A 244 15.95 -14.72 8.37
N ARG A 245 16.60 -13.61 8.79
CA ARG A 245 16.31 -12.98 10.09
C ARG A 245 14.92 -12.35 10.12
N ASN A 246 14.51 -11.65 9.06
CA ASN A 246 13.16 -11.12 8.93
C ASN A 246 12.12 -12.25 8.97
N GLN A 247 12.35 -13.34 8.25
CA GLN A 247 11.48 -14.52 8.31
C GLN A 247 11.36 -15.09 9.72
N ALA A 248 12.48 -15.36 10.40
CA ALA A 248 12.47 -15.97 11.72
C ALA A 248 11.73 -15.13 12.76
N ILE A 249 11.92 -13.80 12.73
CA ILE A 249 11.19 -12.89 13.63
C ILE A 249 9.70 -12.83 13.25
N LEU A 250 9.39 -12.72 11.96
CA LEU A 250 8.00 -12.67 11.49
C LEU A 250 7.20 -13.91 11.93
N GLU A 251 7.74 -15.11 11.72
CA GLU A 251 7.11 -16.36 12.15
C GLU A 251 6.92 -16.44 13.66
N SER A 252 7.80 -15.81 14.44
CA SER A 252 7.69 -15.76 15.91
C SER A 252 6.65 -14.75 16.42
N LEU A 253 6.34 -13.71 15.62
CA LEU A 253 5.37 -12.68 15.98
C LEU A 253 3.95 -13.12 15.66
N LEU A 254 3.73 -13.66 14.46
CA LEU A 254 2.40 -14.01 13.97
C LEU A 254 1.68 -15.03 14.87
N PRO A 255 0.36 -14.86 15.09
CA PRO A 255 -0.56 -13.92 14.42
C PRO A 255 -0.58 -12.51 15.03
N ARG A 256 0.28 -12.18 16.01
CA ARG A 256 0.31 -10.83 16.58
C ARG A 256 0.98 -9.85 15.64
N GLU A 257 0.50 -8.61 15.65
CA GLU A 257 1.14 -7.53 14.90
C GLU A 257 2.35 -6.99 15.65
N SER A 258 2.27 -6.82 16.96
CA SER A 258 3.36 -6.29 17.76
C SER A 258 3.23 -6.72 19.22
N ASN A 259 4.13 -6.27 20.08
CA ASN A 259 4.05 -6.57 21.51
C ASN A 259 2.79 -5.99 22.16
N SER A 260 2.37 -4.79 21.74
CA SER A 260 1.16 -4.13 22.23
C SER A 260 -0.11 -4.43 21.41
N LYS A 261 0.01 -4.83 20.14
CA LYS A 261 -1.13 -5.15 19.25
C LYS A 261 -1.28 -6.66 19.09
N GLU A 262 -2.31 -7.20 19.71
CA GLU A 262 -2.61 -8.63 19.76
C GLU A 262 -3.03 -9.19 18.39
N ILE A 263 -3.54 -8.34 17.50
CA ILE A 263 -3.91 -8.64 16.11
C ILE A 263 -4.05 -7.31 15.36
N ASP A 264 -3.81 -7.30 14.06
CA ASP A 264 -4.02 -6.14 13.18
C ASP A 264 -4.45 -6.61 11.78
N ALA A 265 -5.42 -5.93 11.17
CA ALA A 265 -5.93 -6.27 9.84
C ALA A 265 -4.90 -5.97 8.73
N GLY A 266 -3.91 -5.12 9.00
CA GLY A 266 -2.75 -4.87 8.15
C GLY A 266 -1.94 -6.11 7.82
N LEU A 267 -2.00 -7.14 8.67
CA LEU A 267 -1.36 -8.44 8.44
C LEU A 267 -1.86 -9.14 7.16
N LEU A 268 -3.07 -8.81 6.68
CA LEU A 268 -3.57 -9.31 5.38
C LEU A 268 -2.62 -8.95 4.23
N SER A 269 -1.94 -7.81 4.29
CA SER A 269 -0.99 -7.37 3.25
C SER A 269 0.28 -8.23 3.18
N ILE A 270 0.59 -8.99 4.24
CA ILE A 270 1.80 -9.82 4.31
C ILE A 270 1.54 -11.32 4.25
N ILE A 271 0.37 -11.79 4.70
CA ILE A 271 -0.01 -13.20 4.55
C ILE A 271 -0.60 -13.50 3.16
N SER A 272 -0.94 -12.45 2.41
CA SER A 272 -1.55 -12.50 1.09
C SER A 272 -0.97 -11.40 0.18
N TYR A 273 -1.72 -10.99 -0.85
CA TYR A 273 -1.31 -9.91 -1.74
C TYR A 273 -1.17 -8.58 -0.98
N PRO A 274 -0.08 -7.81 -1.20
CA PRO A 274 0.92 -8.01 -2.25
C PRO A 274 2.13 -8.86 -1.86
N ALA A 275 2.39 -9.10 -0.57
CA ALA A 275 3.73 -9.47 -0.14
C ALA A 275 3.97 -10.99 -0.02
N PHE A 276 2.95 -11.81 0.23
CA PHE A 276 3.04 -13.28 0.36
C PHE A 276 4.26 -13.76 1.20
N SER A 277 4.54 -13.06 2.29
CA SER A 277 5.82 -13.13 3.00
C SER A 277 5.93 -14.34 3.94
N VAL A 278 4.82 -15.03 4.20
CA VAL A 278 4.72 -16.12 5.19
C VAL A 278 4.61 -17.46 4.47
N GLU A 279 5.58 -18.34 4.70
CA GLU A 279 5.65 -19.64 4.02
C GLU A 279 4.73 -20.70 4.66
N SER A 280 4.55 -20.64 5.97
CA SER A 280 3.74 -21.62 6.69
C SER A 280 2.25 -21.38 6.48
N LYS A 281 1.60 -22.26 5.70
CA LYS A 281 0.14 -22.22 5.49
C LYS A 281 -0.64 -22.20 6.81
N ALA A 282 -0.18 -22.96 7.82
CA ALA A 282 -0.84 -22.99 9.12
C ALA A 282 -0.80 -21.63 9.83
N VAL A 283 0.33 -20.90 9.73
CA VAL A 283 0.45 -19.54 10.30
C VAL A 283 -0.44 -18.57 9.52
N VAL A 284 -0.46 -18.67 8.19
CA VAL A 284 -1.33 -17.87 7.32
C VAL A 284 -2.80 -18.08 7.67
N ASP A 285 -3.24 -19.34 7.79
CA ASP A 285 -4.62 -19.69 8.13
C ASP A 285 -5.01 -19.16 9.51
N ILE A 286 -4.21 -19.44 10.54
CA ILE A 286 -4.48 -18.96 11.91
C ILE A 286 -4.52 -17.42 11.97
N THR A 287 -3.61 -16.74 11.26
CA THR A 287 -3.59 -15.27 11.23
C THR A 287 -4.85 -14.71 10.58
N ARG A 288 -5.28 -15.26 9.44
CA ARG A 288 -6.51 -14.87 8.76
C ARG A 288 -7.74 -15.11 9.65
N ASP A 289 -7.85 -16.31 10.23
CA ASP A 289 -8.97 -16.69 11.10
C ASP A 289 -9.06 -15.77 12.32
N ASP A 290 -7.92 -15.36 12.89
CA ASP A 290 -7.86 -14.40 13.99
C ASP A 290 -8.31 -12.98 13.57
N ILE A 291 -7.92 -12.53 12.37
CA ILE A 291 -8.39 -11.24 11.81
C ILE A 291 -9.90 -11.29 11.58
N GLU A 292 -10.39 -12.34 10.92
CA GLU A 292 -11.82 -12.47 10.62
C GLU A 292 -12.66 -12.63 11.89
N SER A 293 -12.20 -13.40 12.87
CA SER A 293 -12.97 -13.62 14.11
C SER A 293 -12.97 -12.40 15.04
N LYS A 294 -11.90 -11.61 15.09
CA LYS A 294 -11.73 -10.52 16.07
C LYS A 294 -11.99 -9.13 15.49
N LEU A 295 -11.71 -8.92 14.20
CA LEU A 295 -11.70 -7.59 13.58
C LEU A 295 -12.81 -7.39 12.55
N LYS A 296 -13.35 -8.47 11.94
CA LYS A 296 -14.48 -8.36 11.01
C LYS A 296 -15.71 -7.78 11.71
N GLY A 297 -16.28 -6.77 11.09
CA GLY A 297 -17.54 -6.16 11.45
C GLY A 297 -18.51 -6.18 10.29
N ARG A 298 -19.49 -5.29 10.33
CA ARG A 298 -20.56 -5.23 9.31
C ARG A 298 -20.13 -4.50 8.04
N TYR A 299 -19.27 -3.50 8.17
CA TYR A 299 -18.88 -2.56 7.12
C TYR A 299 -17.41 -2.70 6.70
N GLY A 300 -16.69 -3.66 7.29
CA GLY A 300 -15.26 -3.88 7.03
C GLY A 300 -14.60 -4.58 8.19
N CYS A 301 -13.28 -4.44 8.30
CA CYS A 301 -12.55 -4.86 9.50
C CYS A 301 -12.06 -3.63 10.28
N LYS A 302 -12.02 -3.75 11.61
CA LYS A 302 -11.27 -2.82 12.46
C LYS A 302 -9.78 -2.91 12.11
N ARG A 303 -9.04 -1.81 12.25
CA ARG A 303 -7.57 -1.83 12.04
C ARG A 303 -6.90 -2.74 13.05
N PHE A 304 -7.17 -2.49 14.33
CA PHE A 304 -6.82 -3.34 15.47
C PHE A 304 -7.80 -3.06 16.62
N LEU A 305 -7.80 -3.91 17.64
CA LEU A 305 -8.71 -3.74 18.79
C LEU A 305 -8.39 -2.47 19.58
N ARG A 306 -9.42 -1.77 20.06
CA ARG A 306 -9.31 -0.52 20.83
C ARG A 306 -8.63 0.63 20.09
N ASP A 307 -8.73 0.62 18.78
CA ASP A 307 -8.31 1.73 17.96
C ASP A 307 -9.34 2.87 18.01
N GLY A 308 -8.93 4.03 18.51
CA GLY A 308 -9.79 5.20 18.62
C GLY A 308 -9.91 6.02 17.33
N TYR A 309 -9.15 5.70 16.29
CA TYR A 309 -9.08 6.58 15.12
C TYR A 309 -10.43 6.78 14.43
N MET A 310 -10.78 8.05 14.22
CA MET A 310 -12.04 8.52 13.68
C MET A 310 -13.29 8.18 14.52
N THR A 311 -13.12 7.59 15.69
CA THR A 311 -14.25 7.35 16.60
C THR A 311 -14.79 8.67 17.15
N PRO A 312 -16.09 8.75 17.55
CA PRO A 312 -16.65 9.95 18.16
C PRO A 312 -15.94 10.43 19.43
N MET A 313 -15.23 9.51 20.10
CA MET A 313 -14.54 9.77 21.36
C MET A 313 -13.09 10.24 21.16
N GLU A 314 -12.53 10.11 19.95
CA GLU A 314 -11.16 10.57 19.69
C GLU A 314 -11.08 12.10 19.66
N ASN A 315 -10.15 12.64 20.43
CA ASN A 315 -9.80 14.05 20.33
C ASN A 315 -8.97 14.30 19.06
N ARG A 316 -9.61 14.88 18.04
CA ARG A 316 -9.00 15.18 16.74
C ARG A 316 -7.94 16.30 16.76
N ASN A 317 -7.80 17.02 17.87
CA ASN A 317 -6.85 18.15 17.97
C ASN A 317 -5.46 17.74 18.47
N ARG A 318 -5.23 16.44 18.70
CA ARG A 318 -3.96 15.91 19.20
C ARG A 318 -3.51 14.69 18.41
N LEU A 319 -2.19 14.51 18.34
CA LEU A 319 -1.59 13.37 17.67
C LEU A 319 -1.64 12.10 18.53
N HIS A 320 -1.51 12.24 19.85
CA HIS A 320 -1.32 11.13 20.79
C HIS A 320 -2.47 10.97 21.78
N TYR A 321 -2.73 9.72 22.19
CA TYR A 321 -3.76 9.39 23.16
C TYR A 321 -3.31 9.67 24.60
N GLU A 322 -4.28 9.86 25.49
CA GLU A 322 -4.05 9.77 26.93
C GLU A 322 -3.98 8.29 27.34
N PRO A 323 -3.21 7.93 28.38
CA PRO A 323 -3.04 6.55 28.82
C PRO A 323 -4.33 5.76 29.09
N ALA A 324 -5.43 6.44 29.47
CA ALA A 324 -6.70 5.82 29.82
C ALA A 324 -7.69 5.68 28.63
N GLU A 325 -7.40 6.22 27.46
CA GLU A 325 -8.37 6.30 26.36
C GLU A 325 -8.66 4.98 25.67
N LEU A 326 -7.71 4.04 25.64
CA LEU A 326 -7.89 2.76 24.95
C LEU A 326 -9.14 1.99 25.40
N GLN A 327 -9.48 2.07 26.69
CA GLN A 327 -10.68 1.39 27.20
C GLN A 327 -11.98 2.05 26.71
N VAL A 328 -11.93 3.33 26.38
CA VAL A 328 -13.09 4.10 25.87
C VAL A 328 -13.39 3.72 24.42
N PHE A 329 -12.38 3.28 23.67
CA PHE A 329 -12.53 2.88 22.26
C PHE A 329 -13.03 1.44 22.08
N ASP A 330 -13.08 0.65 23.15
CA ASP A 330 -13.53 -0.74 23.12
C ASP A 330 -14.99 -0.82 22.60
N ASN A 331 -15.19 -1.55 21.50
CA ASN A 331 -16.49 -1.75 20.82
C ASN A 331 -17.07 -0.54 20.10
N ILE A 332 -16.31 0.54 19.92
CA ILE A 332 -16.69 1.69 19.08
C ILE A 332 -15.70 1.95 17.93
N GLU A 333 -14.75 1.05 17.73
CA GLU A 333 -13.71 1.20 16.71
C GLU A 333 -14.31 1.28 15.30
N CYS A 334 -13.72 2.12 14.45
CA CYS A 334 -14.15 2.22 13.06
C CYS A 334 -13.79 0.95 12.26
N GLU A 335 -14.69 0.58 11.36
CA GLU A 335 -14.53 -0.52 10.41
C GLU A 335 -14.15 0.02 9.04
N TRP A 336 -13.24 -0.66 8.35
CA TRP A 336 -12.65 -0.21 7.10
C TRP A 336 -12.98 -1.21 5.97
N PRO A 337 -13.78 -0.81 4.96
CA PRO A 337 -14.14 -1.67 3.83
C PRO A 337 -12.93 -2.17 3.03
N LEU A 338 -11.80 -1.45 3.11
CA LEU A 338 -10.52 -1.84 2.50
C LEU A 338 -10.14 -3.29 2.80
N PHE A 339 -10.41 -3.78 4.01
CA PHE A 339 -10.04 -5.15 4.38
C PHE A 339 -10.93 -6.22 3.75
N PHE A 340 -12.17 -5.89 3.38
CA PHE A 340 -12.95 -6.79 2.52
C PHE A 340 -12.32 -6.89 1.13
N MET A 341 -11.75 -5.81 0.59
CA MET A 341 -11.00 -5.89 -0.68
C MET A 341 -9.76 -6.78 -0.54
N TYR A 342 -9.01 -6.70 0.56
CA TYR A 342 -7.92 -7.64 0.85
C TYR A 342 -8.40 -9.09 0.90
N LEU A 343 -9.56 -9.36 1.52
CA LEU A 343 -10.12 -10.71 1.61
C LEU A 343 -10.65 -11.23 0.27
N VAL A 344 -11.17 -10.36 -0.60
CA VAL A 344 -11.48 -10.73 -2.00
C VAL A 344 -10.20 -11.13 -2.74
N LEU A 345 -9.13 -10.33 -2.64
CA LEU A 345 -7.84 -10.65 -3.25
C LEU A 345 -7.25 -11.95 -2.70
N ASP A 346 -7.32 -12.14 -1.38
CA ASP A 346 -6.89 -13.38 -0.75
C ASP A 346 -7.66 -14.61 -1.26
N GLY A 347 -8.99 -14.49 -1.40
CA GLY A 347 -9.82 -15.52 -1.99
C GLY A 347 -9.44 -15.82 -3.45
N LEU A 348 -9.17 -14.79 -4.25
CA LEU A 348 -8.71 -14.92 -5.64
C LEU A 348 -7.40 -15.72 -5.74
N PHE A 349 -6.38 -15.38 -4.94
CA PHE A 349 -5.09 -16.09 -4.97
C PHE A 349 -5.17 -17.52 -4.41
N ARG A 350 -6.14 -17.81 -3.53
CA ARG A 350 -6.39 -19.18 -3.03
C ARG A 350 -7.33 -20.01 -3.90
N GLY A 351 -8.01 -19.40 -4.88
CA GLY A 351 -9.09 -20.05 -5.62
C GLY A 351 -10.33 -20.34 -4.77
N ASP A 352 -10.55 -19.57 -3.71
CA ASP A 352 -11.67 -19.72 -2.78
C ASP A 352 -12.87 -18.91 -3.27
N VAL A 353 -13.67 -19.53 -4.15
CA VAL A 353 -14.83 -18.88 -4.79
C VAL A 353 -15.89 -18.45 -3.78
N GLN A 354 -16.05 -19.20 -2.68
CA GLN A 354 -17.01 -18.87 -1.64
C GLN A 354 -16.61 -17.58 -0.93
N GLN A 355 -15.34 -17.45 -0.54
CA GLN A 355 -14.83 -16.24 0.08
C GLN A 355 -14.94 -15.03 -0.84
N ILE A 356 -14.59 -15.18 -2.13
CA ILE A 356 -14.71 -14.12 -3.12
C ILE A 356 -16.16 -13.62 -3.17
N HIS A 357 -17.12 -14.53 -3.31
CA HIS A 357 -18.53 -14.17 -3.37
C HIS A 357 -19.01 -13.44 -2.11
N GLU A 358 -18.71 -13.98 -0.93
CA GLU A 358 -19.13 -13.40 0.35
C GLU A 358 -18.64 -11.96 0.52
N TYR A 359 -17.33 -11.71 0.35
CA TYR A 359 -16.78 -10.38 0.55
C TYR A 359 -17.11 -9.41 -0.58
N SER A 360 -17.34 -9.91 -1.80
CA SER A 360 -17.82 -9.08 -2.91
C SER A 360 -19.26 -8.60 -2.67
N GLU A 361 -20.18 -9.46 -2.22
CA GLU A 361 -21.54 -9.05 -1.86
C GLU A 361 -21.53 -8.01 -0.72
N LEU A 362 -20.69 -8.21 0.30
CA LEU A 362 -20.52 -7.23 1.37
C LEU A 362 -19.99 -5.89 0.88
N LEU A 363 -19.11 -5.87 -0.13
CA LEU A 363 -18.61 -4.64 -0.74
C LEU A 363 -19.65 -3.93 -1.59
N GLU A 364 -20.46 -4.67 -2.36
CA GLU A 364 -21.54 -4.09 -3.20
C GLU A 364 -22.53 -3.27 -2.38
N ASP A 365 -22.83 -3.70 -1.16
CA ASP A 365 -23.71 -2.96 -0.25
C ASP A 365 -23.11 -1.62 0.25
N LEU A 366 -21.79 -1.47 0.16
CA LEU A 366 -21.04 -0.29 0.62
C LEU A 366 -20.70 0.68 -0.51
N LEU A 367 -20.83 0.25 -1.77
CA LEU A 367 -20.61 1.11 -2.93
C LEU A 367 -21.69 2.20 -2.95
N MET A 368 -21.25 3.46 -3.00
CA MET A 368 -22.12 4.61 -3.23
C MET A 368 -21.95 5.06 -4.67
N ASP A 369 -23.06 5.33 -5.37
CA ASP A 369 -22.99 5.92 -6.70
C ASP A 369 -22.47 7.36 -6.59
N PRO A 370 -21.42 7.75 -7.34
CA PRO A 370 -20.95 9.13 -7.39
C PRO A 370 -22.09 10.14 -7.65
N GLU A 371 -23.11 9.78 -8.42
CA GLU A 371 -24.26 10.65 -8.75
C GLU A 371 -25.32 10.72 -7.63
N GLU A 372 -25.45 9.68 -6.81
CA GLU A 372 -26.38 9.65 -5.66
C GLU A 372 -25.93 10.55 -4.49
N SER A 373 -24.68 11.02 -4.50
CA SER A 373 -24.21 11.99 -3.50
C SER A 373 -24.82 13.39 -3.65
N TYR A 374 -25.61 13.65 -4.71
CA TYR A 374 -26.26 14.94 -4.96
C TYR A 374 -27.74 14.92 -5.37
N VAL A 375 -28.41 13.78 -5.52
CA VAL A 375 -29.86 13.74 -5.83
C VAL A 375 -30.54 12.53 -5.16
N GLU A 376 -31.70 12.78 -4.54
CA GLU A 376 -32.61 11.74 -4.03
C GLU A 376 -33.03 10.77 -5.15
N ASP A 377 -32.75 9.48 -4.92
CA ASP A 377 -33.50 8.30 -5.35
C ASP A 377 -33.86 8.19 -6.84
N VAL A 378 -32.98 7.58 -7.65
CA VAL A 378 -33.41 6.80 -8.81
C VAL A 378 -32.47 5.61 -9.10
N GLY A 379 -32.78 4.48 -8.48
CA GLY A 379 -32.58 3.10 -8.94
C GLY A 379 -31.53 2.75 -10.01
N ALA A 380 -30.42 2.13 -9.58
CA ALA A 380 -29.93 0.79 -9.94
C ALA A 380 -28.44 0.69 -9.57
N LYS A 381 -28.12 -0.06 -8.51
CA LYS A 381 -26.72 -0.27 -8.06
C LYS A 381 -25.93 -1.05 -9.13
N PRO A 382 -24.69 -0.64 -9.46
CA PRO A 382 -23.82 -1.43 -10.32
C PRO A 382 -23.43 -2.74 -9.64
N VAL A 383 -23.59 -3.87 -10.35
CA VAL A 383 -23.16 -5.20 -9.91
C VAL A 383 -21.67 -5.36 -10.21
N MET A 384 -20.88 -5.75 -9.22
CA MET A 384 -19.49 -6.14 -9.39
C MET A 384 -19.46 -7.57 -9.98
N ASP A 385 -19.60 -7.70 -11.30
CA ASP A 385 -19.47 -8.99 -11.99
C ASP A 385 -17.98 -9.39 -12.05
N PHE A 386 -17.47 -10.00 -10.96
CA PHE A 386 -16.18 -10.68 -10.98
C PHE A 386 -16.26 -11.81 -12.03
N PRO A 387 -15.22 -12.01 -12.86
CA PRO A 387 -15.22 -13.09 -13.83
C PRO A 387 -15.50 -14.42 -13.12
N LYS A 388 -16.59 -15.10 -13.50
CA LYS A 388 -16.96 -16.41 -12.93
C LYS A 388 -15.91 -17.50 -13.22
N ASP A 389 -15.00 -17.21 -14.15
CA ASP A 389 -13.89 -18.04 -14.59
C ASP A 389 -12.55 -17.28 -14.43
N VAL A 390 -12.16 -16.95 -13.20
CA VAL A 390 -10.76 -16.54 -12.94
C VAL A 390 -9.90 -17.79 -13.05
N ASP A 391 -9.16 -17.92 -14.15
CA ASP A 391 -8.14 -18.96 -14.31
C ASP A 391 -6.96 -18.67 -13.35
N VAL A 392 -7.04 -19.29 -12.17
CA VAL A 392 -6.09 -19.18 -11.06
C VAL A 392 -4.65 -19.57 -11.49
N GLN A 393 -4.47 -20.34 -12.56
CA GLN A 393 -3.14 -20.73 -13.03
C GLN A 393 -2.34 -19.54 -13.61
N THR A 394 -3.03 -18.49 -14.10
CA THR A 394 -2.38 -17.32 -14.71
C THR A 394 -1.87 -16.31 -13.67
N LEU A 395 -2.46 -16.27 -12.48
CA LEU A 395 -2.06 -15.36 -11.38
C LEU A 395 -0.82 -15.81 -10.62
N SER A 396 -0.39 -17.07 -10.78
CA SER A 396 0.81 -17.63 -10.12
C SER A 396 2.14 -17.37 -10.85
N LYS A 397 2.11 -16.68 -12.00
CA LYS A 397 3.27 -16.49 -12.89
C LYS A 397 3.58 -15.04 -13.26
N THR A 398 2.93 -14.09 -12.60
CA THR A 398 3.28 -12.66 -12.57
C THR A 398 3.40 -12.26 -11.12
#